data_AF-A0A9X4AT47-F1
#
_entry.id   AF-A0A9X4AT47-F1
#
_cell.length_a   1.000
_cell.length_b   1.000
_cell.length_c   1.000
_cell.angle_alpha   90.00
_cell.angle_beta   90.00
_cell.angle_gamma   90.00
#
_symmetry.space_group_name_H-M   'P 1'
#
loop_
_entity.id
_entity.type
_entity.pdbx_description
1 polymer ?
#
loop_
_entity_poly.entity_id
_entity_poly.type
_entity_poly.pdbx_seq_one_letter_code
_entity_poly.pdbx_strand_id
1 'polypeptide(L)'
;MYIQEEPPRPADPLATFDDDYATAVLHIAWDLHTQTKERTLLFGLVELLPTEVPPPFENDDEEKEPCLLRKTNHRIFLRRVVMPAREALRWYLDCRRGVGGLPDKPGEDPARKLLLSDLGEDPPWPNLLCVSGDNATPPFCPPWQENPRVHHLIPLSEPGIMKVWRDAEREKATDWLSDRLHFRFDEYPEYWGSVHLVAPNPVYRDLEMRSRPGMPLRGSLFLRFQPRAGQTVEGLSMICRPNSWMGPVDIRHIIVKARILRIESEARVTDVQDEVIDLKRGLLAQGSYAFPTGFNLQVNMVTSRVRVAGKTPEESFEVDRVDKGDKIVTNETERTPSARERMAEAQRQRMRKRHVDSRSQRWFSGAKVEATSVVRELIHPAKREVLLVDPYFGPNELTFALAVRQEGIPIQILSSVEMLKNRCEEEGQEKEQGEALLANLDRLGAEDRLNPMAIRVMTGDRPAIHDRFLLVDDRVWLLGSSLNEFGSRGTMLVSLPDPEAVRGHLRKAWDDAKDLRVWVDERKKAQVGT
;
A
#
# COMPACT_ATOMS: atom_id res chain seq x y z
N MET A 1 -23.83 26.94 29.65
CA MET A 1 -22.96 26.53 28.53
C MET A 1 -21.88 27.59 28.45
N TYR A 2 -20.68 27.30 28.95
CA TYR A 2 -19.56 28.25 28.87
C TYR A 2 -18.99 28.15 27.46
N ILE A 3 -19.13 29.21 26.67
CA ILE A 3 -18.36 29.35 25.44
C ILE A 3 -16.96 29.70 25.92
N GLN A 4 -16.07 28.71 25.88
CA GLN A 4 -14.66 28.92 26.18
C GLN A 4 -14.13 29.88 25.11
N GLU A 5 -13.58 31.02 25.51
CA GLU A 5 -12.89 31.92 24.58
C GLU A 5 -11.74 31.12 23.97
N GLU A 6 -11.87 30.78 22.68
CA GLU A 6 -10.83 30.05 21.97
C GLU A 6 -9.57 30.93 21.90
N PRO A 7 -8.37 30.37 22.11
CA PRO A 7 -7.14 31.11 21.87
C PRO A 7 -7.14 31.63 20.42
N PRO A 8 -6.50 32.79 20.15
CA PRO A 8 -6.51 33.39 18.82
C PRO A 8 -5.96 32.39 17.79
N ARG A 9 -6.84 31.85 16.95
CA ARG A 9 -6.42 31.07 15.78
C ARG A 9 -5.67 32.03 14.85
N PRO A 10 -4.59 31.59 14.18
CA PRO A 10 -4.09 32.33 13.03
C PRO A 10 -5.27 32.51 12.05
N ALA A 11 -5.62 33.76 11.74
CA ALA A 11 -6.80 34.08 10.95
C ALA A 11 -6.68 33.55 9.50
N ASP A 12 -5.46 33.29 9.04
CA ASP A 12 -5.13 32.81 7.70
C ASP A 12 -3.81 32.01 7.73
N PRO A 13 -3.78 30.71 7.42
CA PRO A 13 -2.54 29.92 7.35
C PRO A 13 -1.60 30.35 6.22
N LEU A 14 -2.06 31.23 5.32
CA LEU A 14 -1.29 31.90 4.27
C LEU A 14 -1.09 33.40 4.57
N ALA A 15 -1.19 33.85 5.83
CA ALA A 15 -1.04 35.27 6.19
C ALA A 15 0.25 35.93 5.68
N THR A 16 1.34 35.17 5.56
CA THR A 16 2.66 35.62 5.07
C THR A 16 2.93 35.18 3.62
N PHE A 17 1.88 34.99 2.82
CA PHE A 17 1.96 34.38 1.49
C PHE A 17 3.06 34.96 0.58
N ASP A 18 3.15 36.28 0.45
CA ASP A 18 4.14 36.92 -0.45
C ASP A 18 5.58 36.75 0.02
N ASP A 19 5.80 36.64 1.33
CA ASP A 19 7.13 36.41 1.89
C ASP A 19 7.54 34.94 1.73
N ASP A 20 6.55 34.05 1.81
CA ASP A 20 6.74 32.60 1.82
C ASP A 20 6.91 32.02 0.41
N TYR A 21 6.17 32.53 -0.56
CA TYR A 21 6.10 31.98 -1.92
C TYR A 21 6.16 33.09 -2.97
N ALA A 22 7.25 33.13 -3.73
CA ALA A 22 7.39 34.08 -4.84
C ALA A 22 6.77 33.54 -6.15
N THR A 23 6.90 32.24 -6.40
CA THR A 23 6.55 31.60 -7.67
C THR A 23 5.73 30.33 -7.41
N ALA A 24 4.93 29.93 -8.39
CA ALA A 24 4.18 28.69 -8.38
C ALA A 24 4.20 28.03 -9.75
N VAL A 25 3.98 26.72 -9.76
CA VAL A 25 3.78 25.93 -10.97
C VAL A 25 2.32 25.50 -11.01
N LEU A 26 1.65 25.89 -12.09
CA LEU A 26 0.27 25.50 -12.35
C LEU A 26 0.26 24.36 -13.38
N HIS A 27 -0.15 23.18 -12.93
CA HIS A 27 -0.35 22.01 -13.79
C HIS A 27 -1.83 21.91 -14.13
N ILE A 28 -2.17 21.92 -15.42
CA ILE A 28 -3.55 21.86 -15.90
C ILE A 28 -3.66 20.76 -16.96
N ALA A 29 -4.50 19.76 -16.69
CA ALA A 29 -4.94 18.80 -17.69
C ALA A 29 -6.38 19.12 -18.09
N TRP A 30 -6.66 19.15 -19.39
CA TRP A 30 -8.01 19.37 -19.90
C TRP A 30 -8.28 18.55 -21.15
N ASP A 31 -9.57 18.27 -21.35
CA ASP A 31 -10.12 17.71 -22.56
C ASP A 31 -10.61 18.83 -23.47
N LEU A 32 -10.41 18.70 -24.78
CA LEU A 32 -10.95 19.57 -25.81
C LEU A 32 -11.81 18.75 -26.77
N HIS A 33 -13.11 19.06 -26.80
CA HIS A 33 -14.00 18.54 -27.84
C HIS A 33 -13.76 19.33 -29.15
N THR A 34 -13.24 18.66 -30.17
CA THR A 34 -12.70 19.35 -31.36
C THR A 34 -13.73 20.06 -32.24
N GLN A 35 -15.00 19.66 -32.21
CA GLN A 35 -16.08 20.31 -32.96
C GLN A 35 -16.69 21.51 -32.20
N THR A 36 -17.22 21.29 -30.99
CA THR A 36 -17.81 22.33 -30.13
C THR A 36 -16.79 23.34 -29.57
N LYS A 37 -15.49 22.99 -29.57
CA LYS A 37 -14.41 23.76 -28.93
C LYS A 37 -14.56 23.92 -27.42
N GLU A 38 -15.43 23.13 -26.82
CA GLU A 38 -15.61 23.05 -25.37
C GLU A 38 -14.38 22.44 -24.72
N ARG A 39 -13.99 22.99 -23.56
CA ARG A 39 -12.81 22.54 -22.81
C ARG A 39 -13.26 22.13 -21.42
N THR A 40 -13.00 20.89 -21.03
CA THR A 40 -13.38 20.37 -19.72
C THR A 40 -12.14 20.11 -18.89
N LEU A 41 -12.10 20.65 -17.67
CA LEU A 41 -10.99 20.39 -16.75
C LEU A 41 -10.97 18.90 -16.37
N LEU A 42 -9.81 18.28 -16.49
CA LEU A 42 -9.56 16.90 -16.07
C LEU A 42 -8.78 16.81 -14.76
N PHE A 43 -7.86 17.74 -14.52
CA PHE A 43 -7.08 17.84 -13.29
C PHE A 43 -6.38 19.19 -13.21
N GLY A 44 -6.32 19.79 -12.02
CA GLY A 44 -5.60 21.03 -11.76
C GLY A 44 -4.75 20.93 -10.49
N LEU A 45 -3.53 21.46 -10.53
CA LEU A 45 -2.65 21.54 -9.37
C LEU A 45 -1.90 22.88 -9.36
N VAL A 46 -2.06 23.63 -8.28
CA VAL A 46 -1.20 24.76 -7.93
C VAL A 46 -0.16 24.29 -6.94
N GLU A 47 1.08 24.21 -7.39
CA GLU A 47 2.25 23.89 -6.58
C GLU A 47 2.98 25.19 -6.23
N LEU A 48 2.87 25.64 -4.99
CA LEU A 48 3.61 26.81 -4.53
C LEU A 48 5.09 26.46 -4.31
N LEU A 49 5.98 27.36 -4.71
CA LEU A 49 7.42 27.20 -4.51
C LEU A 49 7.87 28.15 -3.40
N PRO A 50 8.44 27.64 -2.30
CA PRO A 50 9.07 28.48 -1.29
C PRO A 50 10.09 29.41 -1.96
N THR A 51 10.23 30.65 -1.49
CA THR A 51 11.07 31.69 -2.12
C THR A 51 12.52 31.27 -2.43
N GLU A 52 13.06 30.28 -1.72
CA GLU A 52 14.39 29.73 -1.99
C GLU A 52 14.47 28.76 -3.19
N VAL A 53 13.34 28.20 -3.63
CA VAL A 53 13.28 27.18 -4.66
C VAL A 53 13.16 27.88 -6.02
N PRO A 54 14.12 27.67 -6.93
CA PRO A 54 14.03 28.26 -8.26
C PRO A 54 12.87 27.64 -9.04
N PRO A 55 12.20 28.41 -9.92
CA PRO A 55 11.18 27.85 -10.80
C PRO A 55 11.79 26.78 -11.72
N PRO A 56 11.01 25.73 -12.07
CA PRO A 56 11.44 24.78 -13.09
C PRO A 56 11.53 25.48 -14.45
N PHE A 57 12.29 24.89 -15.37
CA PHE A 57 12.30 25.34 -16.77
C PHE A 57 10.91 25.12 -17.39
N GLU A 58 10.42 26.11 -18.12
CA GLU A 58 9.19 25.96 -18.90
C GLU A 58 9.44 24.96 -20.04
N ASN A 59 8.73 23.84 -20.01
CA ASN A 59 8.73 22.86 -21.09
C ASN A 59 7.54 23.14 -22.02
N ASP A 60 7.79 23.87 -23.11
CA ASP A 60 6.79 24.22 -24.12
C ASP A 60 6.25 23.03 -24.93
N ASP A 61 6.84 21.83 -24.79
CA ASP A 61 6.56 20.71 -25.68
C ASP A 61 5.30 19.91 -25.32
N GLU A 62 4.82 19.99 -24.07
CA GLU A 62 3.69 19.15 -23.61
C GLU A 62 2.34 19.57 -24.19
N GLU A 63 2.13 20.86 -24.47
CA GLU A 63 0.94 21.34 -25.17
C GLU A 63 0.95 20.94 -26.66
N LYS A 64 2.15 20.70 -27.23
CA LYS A 64 2.34 20.36 -28.65
C LYS A 64 2.03 18.90 -28.98
N GLU A 65 2.04 18.01 -27.98
CA GLU A 65 1.81 16.56 -28.15
C GLU A 65 0.53 16.05 -27.47
N PRO A 66 -0.67 16.45 -27.92
CA PRO A 66 -1.92 16.02 -27.29
C PRO A 66 -2.22 14.54 -27.50
N CYS A 67 -2.89 13.93 -26.51
CA CYS A 67 -3.47 12.60 -26.69
C CYS A 67 -4.71 12.69 -27.59
N LEU A 68 -4.66 12.02 -28.75
CA LEU A 68 -5.75 12.01 -29.71
C LEU A 68 -6.73 10.86 -29.43
N LEU A 69 -7.98 11.20 -29.12
CA LEU A 69 -9.11 10.26 -28.97
C LEU A 69 -9.98 10.33 -30.24
N ARG A 70 -9.53 9.59 -31.28
CA ARG A 70 -10.05 9.74 -32.65
C ARG A 70 -11.53 9.35 -32.81
N LYS A 71 -12.08 8.46 -31.97
CA LYS A 71 -13.45 7.97 -32.17
C LYS A 71 -14.50 8.89 -31.57
N THR A 72 -14.14 9.69 -30.56
CA THR A 72 -15.04 10.62 -29.87
C THR A 72 -14.75 12.09 -30.21
N ASN A 73 -13.80 12.39 -31.09
CA ASN A 73 -13.41 13.77 -31.47
C ASN A 73 -12.83 14.59 -30.31
N HIS A 74 -12.21 13.92 -29.34
CA HIS A 74 -11.59 14.54 -28.16
C HIS A 74 -10.07 14.59 -28.28
N ARG A 75 -9.47 15.60 -27.63
CA ARG A 75 -8.02 15.74 -27.48
C ARG A 75 -7.71 16.14 -26.06
N ILE A 76 -6.80 15.40 -25.43
CA ILE A 76 -6.36 15.70 -24.07
C ILE A 76 -5.03 16.46 -24.14
N PHE A 77 -4.94 17.50 -23.33
CA PHE A 77 -3.77 18.34 -23.19
C PHE A 77 -3.34 18.38 -21.73
N LEU A 78 -2.05 18.59 -21.52
CA LEU A 78 -1.44 18.90 -20.24
C LEU A 78 -0.53 20.10 -20.46
N ARG A 79 -0.61 21.08 -19.58
CA ARG A 79 0.30 22.24 -19.59
C ARG A 79 0.79 22.52 -18.18
N ARG A 80 2.06 22.91 -18.09
CA ARG A 80 2.69 23.44 -16.89
C ARG A 80 3.07 24.88 -17.14
N VAL A 81 2.58 25.78 -16.29
CA VAL A 81 2.84 27.22 -16.41
C VAL A 81 3.54 27.69 -15.14
N VAL A 82 4.71 28.30 -15.30
CA VAL A 82 5.39 28.98 -14.19
C VAL A 82 4.85 30.39 -14.12
N MET A 83 4.38 30.81 -12.95
CA MET A 83 3.80 32.14 -12.77
C MET A 83 3.98 32.67 -11.35
N PRO A 84 3.79 33.98 -11.11
CA PRO A 84 3.80 34.52 -9.75
C PRO A 84 2.84 33.76 -8.84
N ALA A 85 3.28 33.42 -7.63
CA ALA A 85 2.48 32.58 -6.71
C ALA A 85 1.08 33.16 -6.47
N ARG A 86 1.00 34.50 -6.39
CA ARG A 86 -0.26 35.24 -6.19
C ARG A 86 -1.26 35.06 -7.32
N GLU A 87 -0.79 34.95 -8.56
CA GLU A 87 -1.65 34.71 -9.72
C GLU A 87 -2.13 33.26 -9.76
N ALA A 88 -1.27 32.29 -9.43
CA ALA A 88 -1.66 30.89 -9.31
C ALA A 88 -2.69 30.68 -8.19
N LEU A 89 -2.50 31.33 -7.04
CA LEU A 89 -3.49 31.31 -5.95
C LEU A 89 -4.80 31.96 -6.38
N ARG A 90 -4.76 33.07 -7.12
CA ARG A 90 -5.97 33.69 -7.67
C ARG A 90 -6.72 32.72 -8.60
N TRP A 91 -6.01 32.05 -9.50
CA TRP A 91 -6.60 31.03 -10.39
C TRP A 91 -7.27 29.89 -9.60
N TYR A 92 -6.63 29.43 -8.52
CA TYR A 92 -7.20 28.43 -7.61
C TYR A 92 -8.51 28.92 -6.97
N LEU A 93 -8.51 30.16 -6.46
CA LEU A 93 -9.68 30.78 -5.84
C LEU A 93 -10.79 31.09 -6.85
N ASP A 94 -10.44 31.35 -8.12
CA ASP A 94 -11.40 31.46 -9.21
C ASP A 94 -12.07 30.11 -9.47
N CYS A 95 -11.32 29.01 -9.52
CA CYS A 95 -11.87 27.66 -9.66
C CYS A 95 -12.82 27.31 -8.51
N ARG A 96 -12.48 27.72 -7.27
CA ARG A 96 -13.34 27.57 -6.09
C ARG A 96 -14.69 28.28 -6.26
N ARG A 97 -14.72 29.39 -6.99
CA ARG A 97 -15.94 30.15 -7.32
C ARG A 97 -16.66 29.63 -8.57
N GLY A 98 -16.21 28.51 -9.15
CA GLY A 98 -16.75 27.94 -10.38
C GLY A 98 -16.24 28.64 -11.67
N VAL A 99 -15.19 29.45 -11.58
CA VAL A 99 -14.61 30.17 -12.72
C VAL A 99 -13.28 29.51 -13.10
N GLY A 100 -13.29 28.72 -14.18
CA GLY A 100 -12.09 28.09 -14.74
C GLY A 100 -11.63 28.79 -16.02
N GLY A 101 -10.33 29.04 -16.15
CA GLY A 101 -9.72 29.56 -17.36
C GLY A 101 -8.34 28.97 -17.61
N LEU A 102 -7.93 28.89 -18.88
CA LEU A 102 -6.55 28.57 -19.22
C LEU A 102 -5.72 29.87 -19.17
N PRO A 103 -4.70 29.96 -18.31
CA PRO A 103 -3.82 31.11 -18.30
C PRO A 103 -2.97 31.10 -19.56
N ASP A 104 -3.19 32.08 -20.44
CA ASP A 104 -2.38 32.25 -21.64
C ASP A 104 -1.06 32.96 -21.30
N LYS A 105 -1.12 34.03 -20.48
CA LYS A 105 0.02 34.78 -19.94
C LYS A 105 -0.25 35.22 -18.49
N PRO A 106 0.81 35.41 -17.67
CA PRO A 106 0.69 36.03 -16.35
C PRO A 106 0.02 37.43 -16.45
N GLY A 107 -0.92 37.72 -15.55
CA GLY A 107 -1.58 39.02 -15.43
C GLY A 107 -2.70 39.34 -16.44
N GLU A 108 -2.97 38.48 -17.43
CA GLU A 108 -4.06 38.66 -18.39
C GLU A 108 -5.28 37.78 -18.02
N ASP A 109 -6.50 38.29 -18.23
CA ASP A 109 -7.71 37.48 -18.07
C ASP A 109 -7.69 36.33 -19.09
N PRO A 110 -7.99 35.08 -18.67
CA PRO A 110 -7.87 33.92 -19.55
C PRO A 110 -8.87 34.02 -20.71
N ALA A 111 -8.36 34.09 -21.95
CA ALA A 111 -9.21 34.16 -23.14
C ALA A 111 -9.99 32.85 -23.38
N ARG A 112 -9.50 31.73 -22.85
CA ARG A 112 -10.09 30.39 -23.01
C ARG A 112 -10.67 29.91 -21.68
N LYS A 113 -11.99 29.73 -21.64
CA LYS A 113 -12.70 29.21 -20.46
C LYS A 113 -12.60 27.68 -20.35
N LEU A 114 -12.58 27.18 -19.12
CA LEU A 114 -12.66 25.77 -18.76
C LEU A 114 -14.01 25.48 -18.10
N LEU A 115 -14.68 24.43 -18.55
CA LEU A 115 -15.82 23.84 -17.88
C LEU A 115 -15.31 23.06 -16.65
N LEU A 116 -15.77 23.47 -15.48
CA LEU A 116 -15.51 22.82 -14.21
C LEU A 116 -16.67 21.92 -13.84
N SER A 117 -16.38 20.84 -13.10
CA SER A 117 -17.43 20.11 -12.39
C SER A 117 -17.97 20.96 -11.23
N ASP A 118 -19.07 20.53 -10.61
CA ASP A 118 -19.47 21.11 -9.33
C ASP A 118 -18.47 20.68 -8.25
N LEU A 119 -17.69 21.62 -7.71
CA LEU A 119 -16.54 21.37 -6.85
C LEU A 119 -16.87 21.63 -5.38
N GLY A 120 -16.58 20.66 -4.52
CA GLY A 120 -16.62 20.82 -3.06
C GLY A 120 -15.23 20.97 -2.45
N GLU A 121 -15.15 21.65 -1.31
CA GLU A 121 -13.91 21.91 -0.59
C GLU A 121 -13.58 20.81 0.44
N ASP A 122 -12.31 20.42 0.53
CA ASP A 122 -11.79 19.64 1.65
C ASP A 122 -10.34 20.07 1.96
N PRO A 123 -10.06 20.66 3.13
CA PRO A 123 -11.01 21.08 4.17
C PRO A 123 -11.75 22.37 3.74
N PRO A 124 -12.69 22.94 4.54
CA PRO A 124 -13.26 24.25 4.22
C PRO A 124 -12.20 25.37 4.25
N TRP A 125 -12.20 26.24 3.24
CA TRP A 125 -11.29 27.39 3.15
C TRP A 125 -11.46 28.36 4.33
N PRO A 126 -10.40 29.00 4.87
CA PRO A 126 -9.00 28.99 4.42
C PRO A 126 -8.13 27.90 5.05
N ASN A 127 -8.71 26.85 5.64
CA ASN A 127 -7.91 25.84 6.34
C ASN A 127 -7.07 25.02 5.35
N LEU A 128 -5.88 24.58 5.77
CA LEU A 128 -5.05 23.66 5.01
C LEU A 128 -4.84 22.37 5.83
N LEU A 129 -4.81 21.24 5.15
CA LEU A 129 -4.46 19.94 5.74
C LEU A 129 -2.95 19.80 5.74
N CYS A 130 -2.35 19.59 6.91
CA CYS A 130 -0.97 19.15 6.98
C CYS A 130 -0.93 17.65 6.71
N VAL A 131 -0.32 17.25 5.61
CA VAL A 131 -0.28 15.84 5.23
C VAL A 131 0.98 15.20 5.81
N SER A 132 0.84 14.05 6.47
CA SER A 132 1.95 13.32 7.08
C SER A 132 1.86 11.82 6.78
N GLY A 133 2.98 11.24 6.39
CA GLY A 133 3.15 9.80 6.17
C GLY A 133 2.74 9.29 4.79
N ASP A 134 3.23 8.10 4.46
CA ASP A 134 3.16 7.48 3.12
C ASP A 134 1.73 7.20 2.63
N ASN A 135 0.76 7.08 3.55
CA ASN A 135 -0.63 6.74 3.21
C ASN A 135 -1.55 7.96 3.07
N ALA A 136 -1.11 9.14 3.52
CA ALA A 136 -1.91 10.36 3.47
C ALA A 136 -1.45 11.32 2.37
N THR A 137 -0.17 11.28 2.00
CA THR A 137 0.43 12.17 0.99
C THR A 137 -0.22 11.97 -0.38
N PRO A 138 -0.82 13.01 -1.00
CA PRO A 138 -1.34 12.90 -2.36
C PRO A 138 -0.24 12.47 -3.32
N PRO A 139 -0.56 11.62 -4.31
CA PRO A 139 0.44 11.00 -5.18
C PRO A 139 1.13 12.00 -6.12
N PHE A 140 0.55 13.19 -6.29
CA PHE A 140 1.11 14.28 -7.10
C PHE A 140 2.01 15.23 -6.30
N CYS A 141 2.13 15.06 -4.98
CA CYS A 141 3.06 15.87 -4.18
C CYS A 141 4.50 15.37 -4.40
N PRO A 142 5.43 16.24 -4.83
CA PRO A 142 6.82 15.84 -4.99
C PRO A 142 7.44 15.36 -3.67
N PRO A 143 8.27 14.30 -3.69
CA PRO A 143 8.87 13.74 -2.47
C PRO A 143 9.73 14.74 -1.66
N TRP A 144 10.23 15.80 -2.29
CA TRP A 144 11.07 16.80 -1.63
C TRP A 144 10.29 17.79 -0.75
N GLN A 145 8.96 17.84 -0.84
CA GLN A 145 8.14 18.85 -0.16
C GLN A 145 7.77 18.53 1.29
N GLU A 146 8.34 17.45 1.86
CA GLU A 146 8.13 16.91 3.22
C GLU A 146 7.07 17.64 4.06
N ASN A 147 5.94 16.96 4.27
CA ASN A 147 4.75 17.48 4.95
C ASN A 147 4.17 18.76 4.33
N PRO A 148 3.80 18.76 3.04
CA PRO A 148 3.15 19.91 2.45
C PRO A 148 1.77 20.13 3.08
N ARG A 149 1.37 21.40 3.14
CA ARG A 149 0.00 21.79 3.49
C ARG A 149 -0.83 21.78 2.22
N VAL A 150 -1.98 21.13 2.22
CA VAL A 150 -2.80 20.95 1.03
C VAL A 150 -4.24 21.40 1.25
N HIS A 151 -4.89 21.81 0.17
CA HIS A 151 -6.34 22.01 0.15
C HIS A 151 -6.87 21.54 -1.21
N HIS A 152 -8.09 21.02 -1.21
CA HIS A 152 -8.65 20.30 -2.35
C HIS A 152 -10.00 20.87 -2.76
N LEU A 153 -10.20 20.99 -4.07
CA LEU A 153 -11.50 21.10 -4.71
C LEU A 153 -11.79 19.79 -5.42
N ILE A 154 -12.72 19.01 -4.89
CA ILE A 154 -13.07 17.68 -5.41
C ILE A 154 -14.45 17.75 -6.05
N PRO A 155 -14.67 17.18 -7.25
CA PRO A 155 -16.01 17.12 -7.81
C PRO A 155 -17.00 16.44 -6.86
N LEU A 156 -18.21 16.95 -6.78
CA LEU A 156 -19.28 16.37 -5.96
C LEU A 156 -19.97 15.21 -6.67
N SER A 157 -19.84 15.13 -7.99
CA SER A 157 -20.30 14.03 -8.84
C SER A 157 -19.19 13.53 -9.75
N GLU A 158 -19.39 12.40 -10.41
CA GLU A 158 -18.46 11.92 -11.43
C GLU A 158 -18.45 12.91 -12.60
N PRO A 159 -17.27 13.41 -13.03
CA PRO A 159 -17.19 14.37 -14.13
C PRO A 159 -17.89 13.83 -15.38
N GLY A 160 -18.75 14.65 -16.00
CA GLY A 160 -19.55 14.22 -17.15
C GLY A 160 -18.73 13.66 -18.31
N ILE A 161 -17.49 14.13 -18.47
CA ILE A 161 -16.54 13.66 -19.49
C ILE A 161 -16.21 12.17 -19.36
N MET A 162 -16.21 11.62 -18.15
CA MET A 162 -15.95 10.19 -17.92
C MET A 162 -17.04 9.31 -18.54
N LYS A 163 -18.27 9.84 -18.70
CA LYS A 163 -19.39 9.14 -19.35
C LYS A 163 -19.34 9.22 -20.88
N VAL A 164 -18.53 10.13 -21.43
CA VAL A 164 -18.42 10.35 -22.89
C VAL A 164 -17.38 9.43 -23.51
N TRP A 165 -16.28 9.17 -22.82
CA TRP A 165 -15.23 8.27 -23.31
C TRP A 165 -15.62 6.81 -23.20
N ARG A 166 -15.29 6.03 -24.25
CA ARG A 166 -15.38 4.56 -24.22
C ARG A 166 -14.24 3.96 -23.41
N ASP A 167 -14.39 2.73 -22.93
CA ASP A 167 -13.39 2.07 -22.06
C ASP A 167 -11.95 2.13 -22.61
N ALA A 168 -11.75 1.77 -23.89
CA ALA A 168 -10.43 1.82 -24.53
C ALA A 168 -9.86 3.25 -24.69
N GLU A 169 -10.73 4.26 -24.83
CA GLU A 169 -10.29 5.66 -24.88
C GLU A 169 -9.98 6.19 -23.49
N ARG A 170 -10.74 5.75 -22.48
CA ARG A 170 -10.49 6.05 -21.07
C ARG A 170 -9.16 5.46 -20.62
N GLU A 171 -8.88 4.20 -20.92
CA GLU A 171 -7.59 3.56 -20.62
C GLU A 171 -6.43 4.32 -21.27
N LYS A 172 -6.55 4.66 -22.56
CA LYS A 172 -5.55 5.47 -23.27
C LYS A 172 -5.36 6.86 -22.65
N ALA A 173 -6.44 7.51 -22.24
CA ALA A 173 -6.40 8.81 -21.58
C ALA A 173 -5.71 8.71 -20.21
N THR A 174 -6.07 7.70 -19.41
CA THR A 174 -5.45 7.43 -18.11
C THR A 174 -3.97 7.19 -18.27
N ASP A 175 -3.54 6.31 -19.18
CA ASP A 175 -2.12 6.00 -19.37
C ASP A 175 -1.32 7.23 -19.80
N TRP A 176 -1.81 7.99 -20.78
CA TRP A 176 -1.14 9.20 -21.25
C TRP A 176 -0.98 10.27 -20.17
N LEU A 177 -2.00 10.45 -19.32
CA LEU A 177 -1.94 11.36 -18.17
C LEU A 177 -1.02 10.81 -17.08
N SER A 178 -1.06 9.50 -16.81
CA SER A 178 -0.28 8.85 -15.76
C SER A 178 1.22 8.95 -16.04
N ASP A 179 1.63 8.79 -17.31
CA ASP A 179 3.02 8.94 -17.72
C ASP A 179 3.56 10.35 -17.44
N ARG A 180 2.70 11.36 -17.56
CA ARG A 180 3.10 12.77 -17.42
C ARG A 180 2.92 13.33 -16.02
N LEU A 181 1.89 12.90 -15.29
CA LEU A 181 1.60 13.34 -13.92
C LEU A 181 2.22 12.41 -12.86
N HIS A 182 2.78 11.27 -13.28
CA HIS A 182 3.46 10.29 -12.45
C HIS A 182 2.57 9.59 -11.39
N PHE A 183 1.25 9.56 -11.61
CA PHE A 183 0.31 8.76 -10.82
C PHE A 183 -0.86 8.27 -11.67
N ARG A 184 -1.48 7.15 -11.28
CA ARG A 184 -2.62 6.56 -12.01
C ARG A 184 -3.96 7.04 -11.49
N PHE A 185 -4.77 7.63 -12.33
CA PHE A 185 -6.14 8.03 -11.97
C PHE A 185 -7.06 6.84 -11.65
N ASP A 186 -6.75 5.63 -12.11
CA ASP A 186 -7.52 4.43 -11.73
C ASP A 186 -7.37 4.08 -10.24
N GLU A 187 -6.26 4.48 -9.61
CA GLU A 187 -6.02 4.31 -8.18
C GLU A 187 -6.62 5.46 -7.34
N TYR A 188 -6.83 6.61 -8.00
CA TYR A 188 -7.32 7.85 -7.40
C TYR A 188 -8.46 8.46 -8.24
N PRO A 189 -9.58 7.73 -8.42
CA PRO A 189 -10.65 8.16 -9.31
C PRO A 189 -11.34 9.46 -8.85
N GLU A 190 -11.22 9.82 -7.57
CA GLU A 190 -11.73 11.08 -7.03
C GLU A 190 -10.96 12.32 -7.50
N TYR A 191 -9.77 12.16 -8.08
CA TYR A 191 -8.99 13.27 -8.64
C TYR A 191 -9.34 13.59 -10.10
N TRP A 192 -10.25 12.84 -10.72
CA TRP A 192 -10.81 13.28 -11.99
C TRP A 192 -11.63 14.55 -11.78
N GLY A 193 -11.30 15.59 -12.52
CA GLY A 193 -11.96 16.90 -12.50
C GLY A 193 -11.64 17.76 -11.29
N SER A 194 -10.69 17.37 -10.44
CA SER A 194 -10.34 18.10 -9.21
C SER A 194 -9.31 19.20 -9.44
N VAL A 195 -9.22 20.11 -8.47
CA VAL A 195 -8.19 21.15 -8.40
C VAL A 195 -7.55 21.12 -7.02
N HIS A 196 -6.22 21.11 -6.95
CA HIS A 196 -5.48 21.00 -5.68
C HIS A 196 -4.55 22.19 -5.48
N LEU A 197 -4.43 22.64 -4.24
CA LEU A 197 -3.39 23.58 -3.80
C LEU A 197 -2.41 22.81 -2.92
N VAL A 198 -1.12 22.92 -3.24
CA VAL A 198 -0.02 22.34 -2.47
C VAL A 198 0.93 23.45 -2.06
N ALA A 199 1.06 23.63 -0.75
CA ALA A 199 1.85 24.67 -0.10
C ALA A 199 2.93 24.02 0.78
N PRO A 200 4.16 23.83 0.26
CA PRO A 200 5.26 23.25 1.03
C PRO A 200 5.56 24.07 2.29
N ASN A 201 6.15 23.46 3.31
CA ASN A 201 6.56 24.19 4.51
C ASN A 201 7.49 25.36 4.14
N PRO A 202 7.15 26.62 4.40
CA PRO A 202 7.95 27.76 3.96
C PRO A 202 9.12 28.10 4.91
N VAL A 203 9.16 27.51 6.12
CA VAL A 203 10.13 27.88 7.16
C VAL A 203 11.34 26.94 7.18
N TYR A 204 11.11 25.62 7.06
CA TYR A 204 12.17 24.61 7.04
C TYR A 204 11.90 23.52 6.01
N ARG A 205 12.96 22.83 5.59
CA ARG A 205 12.94 21.76 4.59
C ARG A 205 12.62 20.39 5.20
N ASP A 206 13.20 20.15 6.37
CA ASP A 206 13.21 18.84 7.02
C ASP A 206 13.39 19.01 8.54
N LEU A 207 12.82 18.08 9.28
CA LEU A 207 12.97 17.89 10.73
C LEU A 207 13.48 16.47 10.99
N GLU A 208 14.78 16.34 11.21
CA GLU A 208 15.34 15.03 11.55
C GLU A 208 15.23 14.77 13.04
N MET A 209 14.84 13.54 13.39
CA MET A 209 14.81 13.07 14.77
C MET A 209 15.71 11.85 14.94
N ARG A 210 16.56 11.88 15.98
CA ARG A 210 17.40 10.74 16.36
C ARG A 210 17.30 10.47 17.84
N SER A 211 16.95 9.24 18.20
CA SER A 211 17.06 8.77 19.58
C SER A 211 18.47 8.23 19.82
N ARG A 212 19.12 8.71 20.89
CA ARG A 212 20.35 8.10 21.41
C ARG A 212 20.00 7.35 22.70
N PRO A 213 20.24 6.04 22.78
CA PRO A 213 20.16 5.33 24.06
C PRO A 213 21.23 5.92 24.99
N GLY A 214 20.83 6.46 26.13
CA GLY A 214 21.76 6.71 27.23
C GLY A 214 21.86 5.48 28.13
N MET A 215 22.96 5.36 28.85
CA MET A 215 23.09 4.37 29.92
C MET A 215 22.18 4.73 31.10
N PRO A 216 21.68 3.75 31.86
CA PRO A 216 20.85 2.61 31.48
C PRO A 216 19.35 2.96 31.48
N LEU A 217 18.97 4.20 31.81
CA LEU A 217 17.58 4.62 32.08
C LEU A 217 17.22 6.00 31.51
N ARG A 218 18.12 6.68 30.78
CA ARG A 218 17.81 7.98 30.16
C ARG A 218 18.02 7.92 28.65
N GLY A 219 16.98 8.18 27.88
CA GLY A 219 17.08 8.43 26.45
C GLY A 219 17.35 9.92 26.19
N SER A 220 17.98 10.25 25.08
CA SER A 220 17.97 11.63 24.58
C SER A 220 17.48 11.65 23.15
N LEU A 221 16.52 12.52 22.87
CA LEU A 221 16.03 12.79 21.53
C LEU A 221 16.73 14.03 21.00
N PHE A 222 17.45 13.87 19.90
CA PHE A 222 18.06 14.98 19.16
C PHE A 222 17.15 15.33 17.99
N LEU A 223 16.81 16.61 17.89
CA LEU A 223 16.04 17.16 16.79
C LEU A 223 16.91 18.14 16.03
N ARG A 224 16.87 18.06 14.71
CA ARG A 224 17.61 18.93 13.82
C ARG A 224 16.69 19.48 12.76
N PHE A 225 16.38 20.77 12.87
CA PHE A 225 15.71 21.51 11.82
C PHE A 225 16.69 21.90 10.71
N GLN A 226 16.27 21.76 9.46
CA GLN A 226 16.94 22.30 8.30
C GLN A 226 16.20 23.55 7.78
N PRO A 227 16.48 24.76 8.30
CA PRO A 227 15.75 25.96 7.88
C PRO A 227 15.97 26.29 6.41
N ARG A 228 14.96 26.91 5.80
CA ARG A 228 15.07 27.50 4.46
C ARG A 228 15.96 28.74 4.47
N ALA A 229 16.49 29.10 3.31
CA ALA A 229 17.32 30.29 3.14
C ALA A 229 16.57 31.54 3.59
N GLY A 230 17.19 32.35 4.46
CA GLY A 230 16.59 33.56 5.02
C GLY A 230 15.54 33.33 6.12
N GLN A 231 15.18 32.07 6.43
CA GLN A 231 14.18 31.75 7.46
C GLN A 231 14.83 31.34 8.79
N THR A 232 14.10 31.56 9.88
CA THR A 232 14.48 31.11 11.22
C THR A 232 13.42 30.17 11.78
N VAL A 233 13.87 29.15 12.52
CA VAL A 233 13.00 28.24 13.27
C VAL A 233 12.82 28.67 14.72
N GLU A 234 13.53 29.72 15.15
CA GLU A 234 13.41 30.25 16.50
C GLU A 234 12.03 30.87 16.71
N GLY A 235 11.39 30.53 17.82
CA GLY A 235 10.03 30.96 18.15
C GLY A 235 8.92 30.02 17.64
N LEU A 236 9.23 29.02 16.82
CA LEU A 236 8.27 27.96 16.50
C LEU A 236 7.86 27.22 17.77
N SER A 237 6.58 26.85 17.85
CA SER A 237 6.05 25.99 18.90
C SER A 237 6.02 24.56 18.41
N MET A 238 6.61 23.64 19.16
CA MET A 238 6.61 22.22 18.87
C MET A 238 5.92 21.46 19.99
N ILE A 239 4.97 20.60 19.64
CA ILE A 239 4.44 19.58 20.55
C ILE A 239 5.16 18.28 20.21
N CYS A 240 5.86 17.71 21.18
CA CYS A 240 6.57 16.44 21.04
C CYS A 240 5.94 15.43 22.02
N ARG A 241 5.48 14.30 21.50
CA ARG A 241 4.86 13.21 22.27
C ARG A 241 5.70 11.94 22.08
N PRO A 242 6.73 11.73 22.91
CA PRO A 242 7.46 10.47 22.92
C PRO A 242 6.55 9.33 23.39
N ASN A 243 6.58 8.23 22.68
CA ASN A 243 5.86 7.01 22.98
C ASN A 243 6.83 5.91 23.45
N SER A 244 6.34 5.09 24.37
CA SER A 244 6.87 3.76 24.65
C SER A 244 6.07 2.72 23.88
N TRP A 245 6.48 1.46 23.98
CA TRP A 245 5.75 0.34 23.39
C TRP A 245 4.28 0.21 23.86
N MET A 246 3.91 0.79 25.01
CA MET A 246 2.53 0.79 25.52
C MET A 246 1.74 2.08 25.18
N GLY A 247 2.40 3.11 24.65
CA GLY A 247 1.79 4.41 24.38
C GLY A 247 2.59 5.62 24.90
N PRO A 248 2.00 6.83 24.87
CA PRO A 248 2.67 8.07 25.23
C PRO A 248 3.23 8.05 26.65
N VAL A 249 4.51 8.40 26.79
CA VAL A 249 5.17 8.52 28.10
C VAL A 249 5.22 9.96 28.60
N ASP A 250 5.15 10.92 27.70
CA ASP A 250 5.28 12.34 27.99
C ASP A 250 4.66 13.18 26.86
N ILE A 251 4.27 14.42 27.16
CA ILE A 251 3.84 15.43 26.17
C ILE A 251 4.56 16.73 26.49
N ARG A 252 5.42 17.18 25.57
CA ARG A 252 6.23 18.39 25.74
C ARG A 252 5.81 19.47 24.77
N HIS A 253 5.57 20.66 25.32
CA HIS A 253 5.42 21.90 24.57
C HIS A 253 6.76 22.64 24.59
N ILE A 254 7.35 22.85 23.42
CA ILE A 254 8.70 23.35 23.26
C ILE A 254 8.66 24.57 22.38
N ILE A 255 9.15 25.69 22.89
CA ILE A 255 9.48 26.84 22.05
C ILE A 255 10.89 26.61 21.50
N VAL A 256 10.99 26.48 20.18
CA VAL A 256 12.26 26.23 19.48
C VAL A 256 13.16 27.45 19.67
N LYS A 257 14.34 27.24 20.26
CA LYS A 257 15.34 28.29 20.51
C LYS A 257 16.58 28.19 19.63
N ALA A 258 16.72 27.08 18.91
CA ALA A 258 17.87 26.80 18.07
C ALA A 258 17.51 25.73 17.04
N ARG A 259 18.32 25.64 15.98
CA ARG A 259 18.17 24.62 14.92
C ARG A 259 18.34 23.18 15.41
N ILE A 260 19.12 23.00 16.48
CA ILE A 260 19.36 21.70 17.10
C ILE A 260 18.83 21.76 18.53
N LEU A 261 17.97 20.80 18.86
CA LEU A 261 17.39 20.67 20.20
C LEU A 261 17.74 19.29 20.75
N ARG A 262 17.95 19.24 22.07
CA ARG A 262 18.07 18.00 22.82
C ARG A 262 16.94 17.94 23.83
N ILE A 263 16.15 16.88 23.75
CA ILE A 263 15.09 16.58 24.71
C ILE A 263 15.55 15.37 25.54
N GLU A 264 15.78 15.60 26.83
CA GLU A 264 16.06 14.52 27.80
C GLU A 264 14.79 13.70 28.03
N SER A 265 14.80 12.39 27.83
CA SER A 265 13.68 11.51 28.17
C SER A 265 14.08 10.54 29.28
N GLU A 266 13.23 10.40 30.28
CA GLU A 266 13.43 9.46 31.39
C GLU A 266 13.00 8.02 31.03
N ALA A 267 12.40 7.83 29.86
CA ALA A 267 11.94 6.54 29.37
C ALA A 267 12.61 6.15 28.05
N ARG A 268 12.65 4.85 27.77
CA ARG A 268 13.05 4.33 26.45
C ARG A 268 11.94 4.64 25.45
N VAL A 269 12.23 5.55 24.53
CA VAL A 269 11.31 6.00 23.48
C VAL A 269 11.37 5.02 22.30
N THR A 270 10.21 4.48 21.90
CA THR A 270 10.05 3.62 20.71
C THR A 270 9.77 4.44 19.45
N ASP A 271 8.95 5.46 19.59
CA ASP A 271 8.55 6.36 18.52
C ASP A 271 8.18 7.73 19.11
N VAL A 272 8.11 8.75 18.27
CA VAL A 272 7.73 10.12 18.64
C VAL A 272 6.66 10.59 17.67
N GLN A 273 5.59 11.16 18.20
CA GLN A 273 4.68 11.99 17.43
C GLN A 273 5.01 13.45 17.64
N ASP A 274 4.95 14.24 16.59
CA ASP A 274 5.24 15.66 16.67
C ASP A 274 4.29 16.53 15.85
N GLU A 275 4.14 17.76 16.31
CA GLU A 275 3.43 18.83 15.62
C GLU A 275 4.30 20.09 15.73
N VAL A 276 4.52 20.78 14.61
CA VAL A 276 5.24 22.06 14.58
C VAL A 276 4.28 23.15 14.13
N ILE A 277 4.17 24.19 14.94
CA ILE A 277 3.20 25.27 14.84
C ILE A 277 3.96 26.59 14.81
N ASP A 278 3.63 27.44 13.84
CA ASP A 278 4.04 28.83 13.77
C ASP A 278 2.86 29.73 14.16
N LEU A 279 3.11 30.76 14.97
CA LEU A 279 2.04 31.68 15.40
C LEU A 279 1.43 32.45 14.22
N LYS A 280 2.19 32.70 13.15
CA LYS A 280 1.70 33.42 11.97
C LYS A 280 1.01 32.49 10.98
N ARG A 281 1.57 31.29 10.75
CA ARG A 281 1.16 30.37 9.67
C ARG A 281 0.33 29.17 10.13
N GLY A 282 0.13 29.00 11.44
CA GLY A 282 -0.55 27.84 12.02
C GLY A 282 0.29 26.58 11.98
N LEU A 283 -0.38 25.43 11.81
CA LEU A 283 0.27 24.12 11.75
C LEU A 283 1.14 24.02 10.48
N LEU A 284 2.45 23.80 10.67
CA LEU A 284 3.43 23.69 9.59
C LEU A 284 3.77 22.24 9.24
N ALA A 285 3.84 21.37 10.24
CA ALA A 285 4.11 19.95 10.06
C ALA A 285 3.44 19.13 11.16
N GLN A 286 3.14 17.89 10.83
CA GLN A 286 2.78 16.83 11.76
C GLN A 286 3.58 15.60 11.35
N GLY A 287 4.01 14.78 12.30
CA GLY A 287 4.88 13.64 12.03
C GLY A 287 4.72 12.50 13.02
N SER A 288 5.16 11.32 12.61
CA SER A 288 5.43 10.20 13.52
C SER A 288 6.72 9.51 13.09
N TYR A 289 7.70 9.51 13.99
CA TYR A 289 9.03 8.95 13.77
C TYR A 289 9.22 7.73 14.67
N ALA A 290 9.27 6.54 14.08
CA ALA A 290 9.63 5.32 14.80
C ALA A 290 11.15 5.16 14.86
N PHE A 291 11.68 4.75 16.02
CA PHE A 291 13.07 4.37 16.19
C PHE A 291 13.17 2.84 16.14
N PRO A 292 13.46 2.23 14.99
CA PRO A 292 13.46 0.78 14.85
C PRO A 292 14.55 0.17 15.76
N THR A 293 14.14 -0.54 16.81
CA THR A 293 15.04 -1.31 17.68
C THR A 293 15.12 -2.80 17.30
N GLY A 294 14.70 -3.14 16.08
CA GLY A 294 14.47 -4.51 15.61
C GLY A 294 13.00 -4.70 15.20
N PHE A 295 12.75 -5.56 14.21
CA PHE A 295 11.40 -5.81 13.69
C PHE A 295 10.82 -7.07 14.34
N ASN A 296 9.70 -6.91 15.04
CA ASN A 296 8.81 -8.01 15.40
C ASN A 296 7.37 -7.50 15.25
N LEU A 297 6.60 -8.08 14.33
CA LEU A 297 5.27 -7.63 13.95
C LEU A 297 4.24 -8.56 14.58
N GLN A 298 3.45 -8.04 15.51
CA GLN A 298 2.31 -8.71 16.12
C GLN A 298 1.11 -7.76 16.04
N VAL A 299 0.01 -8.18 15.41
CA VAL A 299 -1.25 -7.43 15.38
C VAL A 299 -2.41 -8.41 15.59
N ASN A 300 -3.25 -8.13 16.59
CA ASN A 300 -4.50 -8.83 16.89
C ASN A 300 -5.65 -7.81 17.03
N MET A 301 -6.83 -8.05 16.46
CA MET A 301 -8.06 -8.47 17.19
C MET A 301 -9.28 -8.58 16.25
N VAL A 302 -10.17 -9.52 16.59
CA VAL A 302 -11.42 -9.97 15.91
C VAL A 302 -12.66 -9.44 16.66
N THR A 303 -13.84 -9.24 16.02
CA THR A 303 -15.19 -9.47 16.65
C THR A 303 -16.43 -9.41 15.71
N SER A 304 -17.21 -10.52 15.52
CA SER A 304 -18.70 -10.57 15.71
C SER A 304 -19.46 -11.94 15.48
N ARG A 305 -19.72 -12.78 16.50
CA ARG A 305 -20.38 -14.14 16.41
C ARG A 305 -21.90 -14.22 16.16
N VAL A 306 -22.39 -15.25 15.43
CA VAL A 306 -23.83 -15.68 15.35
C VAL A 306 -24.06 -17.20 15.33
N ARG A 307 -24.84 -17.77 16.26
CA ARG A 307 -25.16 -19.20 16.42
C ARG A 307 -25.87 -19.91 15.25
N VAL A 308 -25.30 -21.04 14.80
CA VAL A 308 -25.89 -22.06 13.92
C VAL A 308 -26.29 -23.27 14.77
N ALA A 309 -27.53 -23.74 14.64
CA ALA A 309 -28.03 -24.91 15.38
C ALA A 309 -27.79 -26.22 14.60
N GLY A 310 -27.12 -27.18 15.24
CA GLY A 310 -27.01 -28.57 14.76
C GLY A 310 -28.21 -29.43 15.18
N LYS A 311 -28.23 -30.72 14.80
CA LYS A 311 -29.35 -31.63 15.10
C LYS A 311 -29.37 -32.09 16.56
N THR A 312 -28.25 -31.95 17.28
CA THR A 312 -28.13 -32.08 18.74
C THR A 312 -27.48 -30.82 19.36
N PRO A 313 -27.64 -30.58 20.68
CA PRO A 313 -27.09 -29.39 21.34
C PRO A 313 -25.56 -29.22 21.19
N GLU A 314 -24.83 -30.31 20.98
CA GLU A 314 -23.37 -30.35 20.82
C GLU A 314 -22.89 -30.01 19.39
N GLU A 315 -23.77 -30.09 18.38
CA GLU A 315 -23.47 -29.76 16.98
C GLU A 315 -23.76 -28.29 16.63
N SER A 316 -24.23 -27.50 17.59
CA SER A 316 -24.50 -26.08 17.41
C SER A 316 -23.26 -25.21 17.70
N PHE A 317 -22.89 -24.32 16.77
CA PHE A 317 -21.73 -23.43 16.91
C PHE A 317 -21.99 -22.06 16.27
N GLU A 318 -21.35 -21.00 16.74
CA GLU A 318 -21.52 -19.64 16.20
C GLU A 318 -20.60 -19.33 15.01
N VAL A 319 -21.15 -18.68 13.99
CA VAL A 319 -20.56 -18.18 12.76
C VAL A 319 -20.98 -16.73 12.51
N ASP A 320 -20.02 -15.81 12.38
CA ASP A 320 -20.21 -14.43 11.94
C ASP A 320 -20.69 -14.42 10.47
N ARG A 321 -21.86 -13.84 10.16
CA ARG A 321 -22.27 -13.52 8.78
C ARG A 321 -22.64 -12.04 8.64
N VAL A 322 -21.95 -11.35 7.74
CA VAL A 322 -22.35 -10.04 7.22
C VAL A 322 -23.01 -10.28 5.86
N ASP A 323 -24.33 -10.11 5.80
CA ASP A 323 -25.05 -9.99 4.54
C ASP A 323 -25.29 -8.51 4.22
N LYS A 324 -25.34 -8.18 2.93
CA LYS A 324 -25.54 -6.81 2.44
C LYS A 324 -26.82 -6.23 3.06
N GLY A 325 -26.66 -5.18 3.87
CA GLY A 325 -27.79 -4.36 4.25
C GLY A 325 -28.36 -3.70 3.00
N ASP A 326 -29.54 -4.13 2.57
CA ASP A 326 -30.41 -3.28 1.77
C ASP A 326 -30.71 -2.04 2.60
N LYS A 327 -30.20 -0.91 2.11
CA LYS A 327 -30.54 0.41 2.60
C LYS A 327 -32.03 0.63 2.31
N ILE A 328 -32.90 0.34 3.27
CA ILE A 328 -34.23 0.96 3.30
C ILE A 328 -34.00 2.40 3.77
N VAL A 329 -33.72 3.28 2.79
CA VAL A 329 -33.72 4.72 3.00
C VAL A 329 -35.16 5.18 2.98
N THR A 330 -35.73 5.38 4.16
CA THR A 330 -36.97 6.14 4.34
C THR A 330 -36.66 7.62 4.13
N ASN A 331 -37.12 8.18 3.01
CA ASN A 331 -37.20 9.62 2.72
C ASN A 331 -35.89 10.43 2.82
N GLU A 332 -34.79 9.97 2.22
CA GLU A 332 -33.70 10.90 1.85
C GLU A 332 -33.80 11.16 0.35
N THR A 333 -34.17 12.39 -0.02
CA THR A 333 -33.76 12.97 -1.31
C THR A 333 -32.31 12.60 -1.55
N GLU A 334 -31.97 12.03 -2.71
CA GLU A 334 -30.61 11.65 -3.11
C GLU A 334 -29.62 12.77 -2.74
N ARG A 335 -28.95 12.61 -1.61
CA ARG A 335 -28.02 13.61 -1.10
C ARG A 335 -26.69 13.40 -1.80
N THR A 336 -26.24 14.39 -2.56
CA THR A 336 -24.90 14.39 -3.14
C THR A 336 -23.86 14.35 -2.01
N PRO A 337 -22.93 13.38 -2.00
CA PRO A 337 -21.92 13.28 -0.97
C PRO A 337 -20.96 14.48 -1.02
N SER A 338 -20.53 14.95 0.14
CA SER A 338 -19.54 16.02 0.26
C SER A 338 -18.15 15.59 -0.23
N ALA A 339 -17.29 16.55 -0.59
CA ALA A 339 -15.90 16.30 -0.97
C ALA A 339 -15.15 15.45 0.07
N ARG A 340 -15.30 15.78 1.36
CA ARG A 340 -14.73 15.02 2.48
C ARG A 340 -15.21 13.56 2.53
N GLU A 341 -16.51 13.31 2.34
CA GLU A 341 -17.06 11.95 2.33
C GLU A 341 -16.51 11.13 1.18
N ARG A 342 -16.37 11.74 -0.01
CA ARG A 342 -15.74 11.09 -1.18
C ARG A 342 -14.27 10.76 -0.93
N MET A 343 -13.49 11.70 -0.42
CA MET A 343 -12.07 11.51 -0.09
C MET A 343 -11.89 10.40 0.96
N ALA A 344 -12.70 10.41 2.02
CA ALA A 344 -12.64 9.41 3.09
C ALA A 344 -13.02 8.02 2.60
N GLU A 345 -14.03 7.89 1.73
CA GLU A 345 -14.40 6.60 1.14
C GLU A 345 -13.33 6.07 0.19
N ALA A 346 -12.78 6.93 -0.67
CA ALA A 346 -11.68 6.55 -1.56
C ALA A 346 -10.44 6.07 -0.77
N GLN A 347 -10.10 6.76 0.32
CA GLN A 347 -9.02 6.34 1.21
C GLN A 347 -9.32 4.99 1.88
N ARG A 348 -10.54 4.77 2.38
CA ARG A 348 -10.95 3.46 2.94
C ARG A 348 -10.85 2.34 1.91
N GLN A 349 -11.26 2.58 0.67
CA GLN A 349 -11.17 1.59 -0.41
C GLN A 349 -9.72 1.27 -0.78
N ARG A 350 -8.85 2.29 -0.87
CA ARG A 350 -7.41 2.09 -1.07
C ARG A 350 -6.78 1.33 0.08
N MET A 351 -7.11 1.68 1.32
CA MET A 351 -6.65 0.93 2.50
C MET A 351 -7.10 -0.52 2.39
N ARG A 352 -8.39 -0.79 2.10
CA ARG A 352 -8.90 -2.16 1.92
C ARG A 352 -8.15 -2.91 0.82
N LYS A 353 -7.93 -2.30 -0.35
CA LYS A 353 -7.19 -2.92 -1.47
C LYS A 353 -5.74 -3.23 -1.10
N ARG A 354 -5.05 -2.31 -0.43
CA ARG A 354 -3.68 -2.54 0.09
C ARG A 354 -3.62 -3.66 1.14
N HIS A 355 -4.64 -3.78 1.99
CA HIS A 355 -4.75 -4.90 2.95
C HIS A 355 -5.06 -6.23 2.27
N VAL A 356 -5.71 -6.23 1.10
CA VAL A 356 -5.91 -7.43 0.28
C VAL A 356 -4.62 -7.80 -0.49
N ASP A 357 -3.90 -6.79 -1.01
CA ASP A 357 -2.64 -6.97 -1.75
C ASP A 357 -1.44 -7.30 -0.86
N SER A 358 -1.57 -7.16 0.47
CA SER A 358 -0.57 -7.63 1.44
C SER A 358 -0.55 -9.17 1.54
N ARG A 359 -0.40 -9.87 0.41
CA ARG A 359 0.05 -11.27 0.22
C ARG A 359 -0.61 -12.39 1.05
N SER A 360 -1.65 -12.12 1.83
CA SER A 360 -2.21 -13.09 2.77
C SER A 360 -3.27 -14.00 2.18
N GLN A 361 -3.85 -13.67 1.02
CA GLN A 361 -4.89 -14.48 0.38
C GLN A 361 -4.91 -14.29 -1.14
N ARG A 362 -4.93 -15.39 -1.90
CA ARG A 362 -5.13 -15.39 -3.36
C ARG A 362 -6.07 -16.52 -3.77
N TRP A 363 -6.94 -16.25 -4.74
CA TRP A 363 -7.81 -17.24 -5.38
C TRP A 363 -7.35 -17.48 -6.82
N PHE A 364 -7.27 -18.75 -7.21
CA PHE A 364 -6.93 -19.17 -8.56
C PHE A 364 -8.08 -20.00 -9.13
N SER A 365 -8.41 -19.80 -10.41
CA SER A 365 -9.43 -20.57 -11.12
C SER A 365 -9.02 -20.80 -12.56
N GLY A 366 -8.49 -21.99 -12.87
CA GLY A 366 -8.03 -22.34 -14.22
C GLY A 366 -6.74 -21.63 -14.64
N ALA A 367 -5.95 -21.16 -13.67
CA ALA A 367 -4.72 -20.38 -13.84
C ALA A 367 -3.50 -21.13 -13.30
N LYS A 368 -3.30 -22.40 -13.71
CA LYS A 368 -2.23 -23.27 -13.18
C LYS A 368 -0.82 -22.68 -13.31
N VAL A 369 -0.53 -22.03 -14.44
CA VAL A 369 0.79 -21.41 -14.69
C VAL A 369 1.06 -20.27 -13.73
N GLU A 370 0.09 -19.37 -13.56
CA GLU A 370 0.17 -18.25 -12.61
C GLU A 370 0.31 -18.78 -11.17
N ALA A 371 -0.55 -19.71 -10.76
CA ALA A 371 -0.54 -20.29 -9.42
C ALA A 371 0.81 -20.94 -9.09
N THR A 372 1.41 -21.64 -10.05
CA THR A 372 2.75 -22.24 -9.94
C THR A 372 3.83 -21.15 -9.77
N SER A 373 3.77 -20.08 -10.56
CA SER A 373 4.70 -18.94 -10.43
C SER A 373 4.63 -18.31 -9.04
N VAL A 374 3.42 -18.12 -8.51
CA VAL A 374 3.22 -17.53 -7.17
C VAL A 374 3.83 -18.39 -6.08
N VAL A 375 3.64 -19.71 -6.11
CA VAL A 375 4.27 -20.61 -5.10
C VAL A 375 5.80 -20.54 -5.20
N ARG A 376 6.36 -20.50 -6.41
CA ARG A 376 7.81 -20.35 -6.61
C ARG A 376 8.31 -19.01 -6.07
N GLU A 377 7.59 -17.91 -6.28
CA GLU A 377 7.93 -16.59 -5.74
C GLU A 377 7.91 -16.55 -4.20
N LEU A 378 7.08 -17.37 -3.55
CA LEU A 378 7.08 -17.50 -2.08
C LEU A 378 8.29 -18.25 -1.56
N ILE A 379 8.73 -19.29 -2.27
CA ILE A 379 9.86 -20.15 -1.89
C ILE A 379 11.20 -19.51 -2.24
N HIS A 380 11.26 -18.77 -3.35
CA HIS A 380 12.46 -18.15 -3.89
C HIS A 380 13.30 -17.32 -2.89
N PRO A 381 12.72 -16.46 -2.02
CA PRO A 381 13.48 -15.64 -1.08
C PRO A 381 13.85 -16.33 0.24
N ALA A 382 13.62 -17.64 0.40
CA ALA A 382 13.93 -18.38 1.63
C ALA A 382 15.39 -18.17 2.07
N LYS A 383 15.60 -17.97 3.37
CA LYS A 383 16.93 -17.70 3.95
C LYS A 383 17.37 -18.71 5.00
N ARG A 384 16.45 -19.49 5.54
CA ARG A 384 16.69 -20.41 6.66
C ARG A 384 16.18 -21.81 6.35
N GLU A 385 14.96 -21.95 5.86
CA GLU A 385 14.39 -23.26 5.55
C GLU A 385 13.14 -23.23 4.67
N VAL A 386 12.85 -24.37 4.07
CA VAL A 386 11.60 -24.65 3.38
C VAL A 386 11.08 -26.03 3.81
N LEU A 387 9.81 -26.11 4.23
CA LEU A 387 9.12 -27.36 4.47
C LEU A 387 7.83 -27.40 3.62
N LEU A 388 7.77 -28.36 2.70
CA LEU A 388 6.61 -28.66 1.86
C LEU A 388 5.85 -29.83 2.48
N VAL A 389 4.59 -29.61 2.85
CA VAL A 389 3.69 -30.65 3.36
C VAL A 389 2.57 -30.81 2.36
N ASP A 390 2.60 -31.90 1.59
CA ASP A 390 1.53 -32.27 0.67
C ASP A 390 1.42 -33.79 0.61
N PRO A 391 0.32 -34.38 1.13
CA PRO A 391 0.13 -35.83 1.09
C PRO A 391 0.19 -36.43 -0.32
N TYR A 392 -0.07 -35.63 -1.35
CA TYR A 392 -0.07 -36.05 -2.75
C TYR A 392 1.16 -35.55 -3.52
N PHE A 393 2.24 -35.20 -2.81
CA PHE A 393 3.51 -34.82 -3.43
C PHE A 393 4.15 -36.02 -4.15
N GLY A 394 4.38 -35.88 -5.46
CA GLY A 394 5.05 -36.84 -6.30
C GLY A 394 6.32 -36.29 -6.99
N PRO A 395 6.88 -37.03 -7.96
CA PRO A 395 8.09 -36.67 -8.68
C PRO A 395 7.99 -35.35 -9.45
N ASN A 396 6.83 -35.05 -10.06
CA ASN A 396 6.64 -33.84 -10.86
C ASN A 396 6.68 -32.55 -10.01
N GLU A 397 6.29 -32.65 -8.74
CA GLU A 397 6.24 -31.54 -7.81
C GLU A 397 7.63 -31.14 -7.28
N LEU A 398 8.68 -31.94 -7.53
CA LEU A 398 10.07 -31.58 -7.20
C LEU A 398 10.49 -30.23 -7.79
N THR A 399 9.88 -29.81 -8.90
CA THR A 399 10.15 -28.51 -9.53
C THR A 399 9.82 -27.31 -8.63
N PHE A 400 8.96 -27.47 -7.61
CA PHE A 400 8.71 -26.42 -6.61
C PHE A 400 9.87 -26.29 -5.62
N ALA A 401 10.47 -27.41 -5.20
CA ALA A 401 11.62 -27.42 -4.31
C ALA A 401 12.85 -26.76 -4.95
N LEU A 402 13.04 -26.97 -6.26
CA LEU A 402 14.16 -26.38 -7.01
C LEU A 402 14.10 -24.85 -7.20
N ALA A 403 13.01 -24.20 -6.78
CA ALA A 403 12.85 -22.74 -6.91
C ALA A 403 13.60 -21.92 -5.85
N VAL A 404 14.18 -22.57 -4.83
CA VAL A 404 14.97 -21.89 -3.79
C VAL A 404 16.28 -21.35 -4.38
N ARG A 405 16.47 -20.03 -4.36
CA ARG A 405 17.63 -19.38 -4.98
C ARG A 405 18.90 -19.41 -4.13
N GLN A 406 18.78 -19.35 -2.80
CA GLN A 406 19.95 -19.36 -1.93
C GLN A 406 20.49 -20.78 -1.79
N GLU A 407 21.81 -20.95 -1.93
CA GLU A 407 22.49 -22.22 -1.70
C GLU A 407 22.60 -22.52 -0.18
N GLY A 408 22.60 -23.79 0.20
CA GLY A 408 22.73 -24.25 1.59
C GLY A 408 21.46 -24.22 2.43
N ILE A 409 20.29 -23.93 1.84
CA ILE A 409 19.01 -23.91 2.55
C ILE A 409 18.40 -25.32 2.59
N PRO A 410 18.10 -25.89 3.77
CA PRO A 410 17.44 -27.19 3.86
C PRO A 410 16.01 -27.14 3.32
N ILE A 411 15.70 -28.09 2.44
CA ILE A 411 14.36 -28.31 1.90
C ILE A 411 13.85 -29.66 2.40
N GLN A 412 12.74 -29.62 3.12
CA GLN A 412 12.08 -30.77 3.71
C GLN A 412 10.75 -31.02 2.99
N ILE A 413 10.45 -32.26 2.63
CA ILE A 413 9.23 -32.61 1.88
C ILE A 413 8.52 -33.77 2.56
N LEU A 414 7.28 -33.57 2.99
CA LEU A 414 6.44 -34.57 3.63
C LEU A 414 5.33 -35.03 2.67
N SER A 415 5.36 -36.32 2.32
CA SER A 415 4.36 -36.98 1.47
C SER A 415 3.69 -38.16 2.18
N SER A 416 2.65 -38.74 1.59
CA SER A 416 1.90 -39.88 2.16
C SER A 416 2.17 -41.19 1.43
N VAL A 417 2.01 -42.31 2.15
CA VAL A 417 2.06 -43.66 1.54
C VAL A 417 1.01 -43.85 0.44
N GLU A 418 -0.17 -43.24 0.59
CA GLU A 418 -1.26 -43.36 -0.38
C GLU A 418 -0.83 -42.89 -1.78
N MET A 419 -0.17 -41.73 -1.86
CA MET A 419 0.36 -41.22 -3.11
C MET A 419 1.52 -42.06 -3.64
N LEU A 420 2.48 -42.41 -2.77
CA LEU A 420 3.72 -43.05 -3.19
C LEU A 420 3.55 -44.51 -3.65
N LYS A 421 2.45 -45.18 -3.28
CA LYS A 421 2.09 -46.52 -3.78
C LYS A 421 1.45 -46.50 -5.17
N ASN A 422 0.97 -45.35 -5.64
CA ASN A 422 0.37 -45.25 -6.97
C ASN A 422 1.44 -45.52 -8.04
N ARG A 423 1.01 -46.07 -9.18
CA ARG A 423 1.92 -46.31 -10.30
C ARG A 423 2.05 -45.06 -11.15
N CYS A 424 3.26 -44.81 -11.63
CA CYS A 424 3.55 -43.84 -12.68
C CYS A 424 4.40 -44.50 -13.77
N GLU A 425 4.29 -43.96 -14.97
CA GLU A 425 5.15 -44.35 -16.09
C GLU A 425 6.37 -43.43 -16.12
N GLU A 426 7.56 -44.00 -15.94
CA GLU A 426 8.83 -43.27 -16.02
C GLU A 426 9.78 -44.06 -16.92
N GLU A 427 10.30 -43.41 -17.96
CA GLU A 427 11.19 -44.04 -18.97
C GLU A 427 10.59 -45.30 -19.64
N GLY A 428 9.25 -45.35 -19.80
CA GLY A 428 8.54 -46.47 -20.42
C GLY A 428 8.38 -47.70 -19.54
N GLN A 429 8.62 -47.58 -18.23
CA GLN A 429 8.39 -48.62 -17.23
C GLN A 429 7.38 -48.15 -16.19
N GLU A 430 6.41 -49.00 -15.83
CA GLU A 430 5.54 -48.75 -14.68
C GLU A 430 6.36 -48.96 -13.39
N LYS A 431 6.49 -47.89 -12.60
CA LYS A 431 7.10 -47.91 -11.27
C LYS A 431 6.16 -47.30 -10.24
N GLU A 432 6.35 -47.62 -8.97
CA GLU A 432 5.68 -46.89 -7.91
C GLU A 432 6.24 -45.46 -7.82
N GLN A 433 5.37 -44.49 -7.59
CA GLN A 433 5.71 -43.07 -7.48
C GLN A 433 6.83 -42.82 -6.45
N GLY A 434 6.89 -43.59 -5.37
CA GLY A 434 7.98 -43.50 -4.39
C GLY A 434 9.35 -43.93 -4.93
N GLU A 435 9.39 -44.92 -5.83
CA GLU A 435 10.65 -45.33 -6.48
C GLU A 435 11.12 -44.27 -7.48
N ALA A 436 10.20 -43.74 -8.28
CA ALA A 436 10.45 -42.64 -9.21
C ALA A 436 10.94 -41.39 -8.47
N LEU A 437 10.30 -41.05 -7.34
CA LEU A 437 10.68 -39.92 -6.52
C LEU A 437 12.08 -40.08 -5.92
N LEU A 438 12.42 -41.27 -5.42
CA LEU A 438 13.75 -41.57 -4.88
C LEU A 438 14.82 -41.50 -5.98
N ALA A 439 14.56 -42.06 -7.16
CA ALA A 439 15.48 -42.00 -8.29
C ALA A 439 15.74 -40.56 -8.75
N ASN A 440 14.70 -39.72 -8.80
CA ASN A 440 14.84 -38.30 -9.12
C ASN A 440 15.61 -37.54 -8.05
N LEU A 441 15.39 -37.85 -6.77
CA LEU A 441 16.15 -37.26 -5.66
C LEU A 441 17.64 -37.64 -5.72
N ASP A 442 17.96 -38.91 -6.00
CA ASP A 442 19.33 -39.39 -6.14
C ASP A 442 20.05 -38.75 -7.34
N ARG A 443 19.33 -38.57 -8.47
CA ARG A 443 19.86 -37.87 -9.65
C ARG A 443 20.21 -36.41 -9.34
N LEU A 444 19.33 -35.72 -8.61
CA LEU A 444 19.56 -34.34 -8.16
C LEU A 444 20.70 -34.27 -7.13
N GLY A 445 20.80 -35.22 -6.20
CA GLY A 445 21.86 -35.26 -5.20
C GLY A 445 23.27 -35.44 -5.76
N ALA A 446 23.42 -35.86 -7.02
CA ALA A 446 24.69 -35.96 -7.72
C ALA A 446 25.23 -34.63 -8.26
N GLU A 447 24.44 -33.54 -8.21
CA GLU A 447 24.84 -32.21 -8.66
C GLU A 447 25.40 -31.37 -7.50
N ASP A 448 26.67 -30.96 -7.57
CA ASP A 448 27.44 -30.28 -6.50
C ASP A 448 26.89 -28.91 -6.02
N ARG A 449 25.79 -28.40 -6.60
CA ARG A 449 25.29 -27.02 -6.36
C ARG A 449 23.83 -26.94 -5.90
N LEU A 450 23.22 -28.06 -5.55
CA LEU A 450 21.83 -28.07 -5.10
C LEU A 450 21.70 -27.95 -3.58
N ASN A 451 20.57 -27.40 -3.16
CA ASN A 451 20.19 -27.32 -1.76
C ASN A 451 19.99 -28.72 -1.16
N PRO A 452 20.35 -28.93 0.13
CA PRO A 452 20.14 -30.20 0.79
C PRO A 452 18.64 -30.50 0.87
N MET A 453 18.22 -31.59 0.23
CA MET A 453 16.82 -32.04 0.15
C MET A 453 16.62 -33.33 0.95
N ALA A 454 15.56 -33.37 1.76
CA ALA A 454 15.12 -34.57 2.47
C ALA A 454 13.63 -34.81 2.21
N ILE A 455 13.26 -36.07 2.00
CA ILE A 455 11.87 -36.48 1.79
C ILE A 455 11.50 -37.54 2.83
N ARG A 456 10.38 -37.31 3.52
CA ARG A 456 9.82 -38.25 4.49
C ARG A 456 8.37 -38.63 4.14
N VAL A 457 7.99 -39.81 4.58
CA VAL A 457 6.74 -40.50 4.25
C VAL A 457 5.93 -40.73 5.50
N MET A 458 4.70 -40.23 5.51
CA MET A 458 3.71 -40.51 6.56
C MET A 458 3.13 -41.91 6.35
N THR A 459 3.51 -42.85 7.21
CA THR A 459 3.21 -44.29 7.04
C THR A 459 1.95 -44.80 7.75
N GLY A 460 1.21 -43.94 8.45
CA GLY A 460 -0.07 -44.32 9.05
C GLY A 460 -1.14 -44.64 8.01
N ASP A 461 -2.18 -45.39 8.41
CA ASP A 461 -3.33 -45.71 7.53
C ASP A 461 -4.03 -44.46 6.98
N ARG A 462 -3.87 -43.32 7.67
CA ARG A 462 -4.21 -41.97 7.20
C ARG A 462 -2.99 -41.08 7.39
N PRO A 463 -2.74 -40.11 6.49
CA PRO A 463 -1.64 -39.18 6.66
C PRO A 463 -1.84 -38.37 7.96
N ALA A 464 -0.77 -38.19 8.73
CA ALA A 464 -0.80 -37.45 9.98
C ALA A 464 -1.27 -35.99 9.77
N ILE A 465 -0.99 -35.45 8.59
CA ILE A 465 -1.48 -34.15 8.14
C ILE A 465 -2.13 -34.35 6.78
N HIS A 466 -3.42 -34.06 6.66
CA HIS A 466 -4.15 -34.14 5.40
C HIS A 466 -4.09 -32.83 4.60
N ASP A 467 -4.00 -31.68 5.29
CA ASP A 467 -3.97 -30.37 4.67
C ASP A 467 -2.58 -30.05 4.10
N ARG A 468 -2.52 -29.11 3.14
CA ARG A 468 -1.28 -28.77 2.45
C ARG A 468 -0.70 -27.50 3.01
N PHE A 469 0.56 -27.56 3.43
CA PHE A 469 1.25 -26.42 3.98
C PHE A 469 2.55 -26.18 3.23
N LEU A 470 2.85 -24.89 3.06
CA LEU A 470 4.15 -24.41 2.68
C LEU A 470 4.70 -23.65 3.88
N LEU A 471 5.84 -24.04 4.41
CA LEU A 471 6.57 -23.27 5.42
C LEU A 471 7.83 -22.72 4.76
N VAL A 472 8.03 -21.41 4.86
CA VAL A 472 9.26 -20.72 4.42
C VAL A 472 9.70 -19.81 5.54
N ASP A 473 10.88 -20.10 6.10
CA ASP A 473 11.44 -19.43 7.26
C ASP A 473 10.43 -19.33 8.42
N ASP A 474 9.93 -18.13 8.74
CA ASP A 474 9.01 -17.86 9.85
C ASP A 474 7.52 -17.80 9.42
N ARG A 475 7.22 -18.12 8.16
CA ARG A 475 5.88 -18.03 7.58
C ARG A 475 5.35 -19.39 7.16
N VAL A 476 4.04 -19.56 7.32
CA VAL A 476 3.33 -20.77 6.87
C VAL A 476 2.14 -20.35 6.01
N TRP A 477 1.96 -21.00 4.87
CA TRP A 477 0.83 -20.86 3.99
C TRP A 477 0.04 -22.16 3.92
N LEU A 478 -1.28 -22.06 3.90
CA LEU A 478 -2.22 -23.13 3.59
C LEU A 478 -2.54 -23.10 2.10
N LEU A 479 -2.48 -24.27 1.46
CA LEU A 479 -2.89 -24.46 0.08
C LEU A 479 -4.21 -25.24 0.04
N GLY A 480 -5.19 -24.69 -0.68
CA GLY A 480 -6.53 -25.31 -0.81
C GLY A 480 -6.57 -26.54 -1.72
N SER A 481 -5.47 -26.87 -2.40
CA SER A 481 -5.33 -28.08 -3.23
C SER A 481 -3.88 -28.55 -3.23
N SER A 482 -3.65 -29.80 -3.65
CA SER A 482 -2.29 -30.33 -3.80
C SER A 482 -1.53 -29.57 -4.89
N LEU A 483 -0.21 -29.50 -4.74
CA LEU A 483 0.71 -28.89 -5.70
C LEU A 483 0.56 -29.47 -7.12
N ASN A 484 0.12 -30.73 -7.25
CA ASN A 484 -0.11 -31.38 -8.54
C ASN A 484 -1.25 -30.73 -9.36
N GLU A 485 -2.30 -30.25 -8.67
CA GLU A 485 -3.53 -29.68 -9.22
C GLU A 485 -3.66 -28.19 -8.94
N PHE A 486 -2.67 -27.58 -8.29
CA PHE A 486 -2.76 -26.21 -7.81
C PHE A 486 -3.04 -25.20 -8.95
N GLY A 487 -4.14 -24.46 -8.84
CA GLY A 487 -4.60 -23.50 -9.85
C GLY A 487 -5.29 -24.11 -11.07
N SER A 488 -5.35 -25.44 -11.21
CA SER A 488 -6.10 -26.09 -12.30
C SER A 488 -7.62 -25.95 -12.17
N ARG A 489 -8.09 -25.89 -10.92
CA ARG A 489 -9.49 -25.66 -10.51
C ARG A 489 -9.51 -24.55 -9.46
N GLY A 490 -10.72 -24.14 -9.04
CA GLY A 490 -10.91 -23.16 -7.97
C GLY A 490 -10.14 -23.54 -6.71
N THR A 491 -9.10 -22.80 -6.36
CA THR A 491 -8.27 -23.06 -5.17
C THR A 491 -7.76 -21.77 -4.56
N MET A 492 -7.32 -21.85 -3.31
CA MET A 492 -6.89 -20.71 -2.52
C MET A 492 -5.49 -20.92 -1.95
N LEU A 493 -4.76 -19.82 -1.84
CA LEU A 493 -3.52 -19.73 -1.08
C LEU A 493 -3.75 -18.75 0.07
N VAL A 494 -3.49 -19.16 1.30
CA VAL A 494 -3.71 -18.31 2.48
C VAL A 494 -2.47 -18.33 3.37
N SER A 495 -1.95 -17.16 3.74
CA SER A 495 -0.93 -17.07 4.79
C SER A 495 -1.59 -17.28 6.15
N LEU A 496 -1.06 -18.18 6.97
CA LEU A 496 -1.57 -18.39 8.31
C LEU A 496 -1.24 -17.16 9.19
N PRO A 497 -2.21 -16.64 9.97
CA PRO A 497 -2.00 -15.47 10.81
C PRO A 497 -1.12 -15.76 12.03
N ASP A 498 -1.17 -16.99 12.54
CA ASP A 498 -0.29 -17.49 13.60
C ASP A 498 0.39 -18.79 13.12
N PRO A 499 1.56 -18.67 12.46
CA PRO A 499 2.30 -19.83 11.99
C PRO A 499 2.78 -20.75 13.12
N GLU A 500 3.05 -20.21 14.30
CA GLU A 500 3.61 -20.97 15.44
C GLU A 500 2.61 -21.99 15.99
N ALA A 501 1.31 -21.65 15.96
CA ALA A 501 0.24 -22.58 16.32
C ALA A 501 0.25 -23.88 15.52
N VAL A 502 0.73 -23.86 14.27
CA VAL A 502 0.74 -25.04 13.38
C VAL A 502 2.14 -25.62 13.21
N ARG A 503 3.18 -24.80 13.29
CA ARG A 503 4.60 -25.17 13.10
C ARG A 503 5.00 -26.38 13.94
N GLY A 504 4.66 -26.38 15.22
CA GLY A 504 4.99 -27.49 16.12
C GLY A 504 4.41 -28.82 15.65
N HIS A 505 3.19 -28.80 15.10
CA HIS A 505 2.54 -29.99 14.54
C HIS A 505 3.19 -30.44 13.22
N LEU A 506 3.55 -29.51 12.33
CA LEU A 506 4.26 -29.85 11.09
C LEU A 506 5.62 -30.50 11.38
N ARG A 507 6.36 -29.96 12.35
CA ARG A 507 7.66 -30.49 12.77
C ARG A 507 7.53 -31.86 13.41
N LYS A 508 6.56 -32.04 14.30
CA LYS A 508 6.30 -33.34 14.89
C LYS A 508 5.98 -34.39 13.81
N ALA A 509 5.11 -34.04 12.86
CA ALA A 509 4.78 -34.95 11.75
C ALA A 509 5.99 -35.27 10.88
N TRP A 510 6.90 -34.31 10.66
CA TRP A 510 8.18 -34.54 10.00
C TRP A 510 9.06 -35.51 10.79
N ASP A 511 9.20 -35.28 12.10
CA ASP A 511 10.05 -36.09 12.98
C ASP A 511 9.54 -37.53 13.12
N ASP A 512 8.21 -37.72 13.19
CA ASP A 512 7.55 -39.02 13.29
C ASP A 512 7.50 -39.78 11.94
N ALA A 513 7.72 -39.09 10.80
CA ALA A 513 7.65 -39.69 9.47
C ALA A 513 8.92 -40.47 9.11
N LYS A 514 8.73 -41.47 8.23
CA LYS A 514 9.80 -42.38 7.81
C LYS A 514 10.60 -41.79 6.66
N ASP A 515 11.91 -41.98 6.64
CA ASP A 515 12.74 -41.59 5.49
C ASP A 515 12.30 -42.32 4.21
N LEU A 516 12.28 -41.60 3.07
CA LEU A 516 11.82 -42.14 1.78
C LEU A 516 12.64 -43.36 1.35
N ARG A 517 13.97 -43.32 1.48
CA ARG A 517 14.84 -44.42 1.05
C ARG A 517 14.57 -45.67 1.88
N VAL A 518 14.48 -45.50 3.20
CA VAL A 518 14.14 -46.60 4.13
C VAL A 518 12.77 -47.21 3.79
N TRP A 519 11.78 -46.37 3.50
CA TRP A 519 10.44 -46.83 3.13
C TRP A 519 10.42 -47.62 1.81
N VAL A 520 11.13 -47.13 0.77
CA VAL A 520 11.24 -47.84 -0.52
C VAL A 520 11.93 -49.19 -0.37
N ASP A 521 13.03 -49.27 0.39
CA ASP A 521 13.79 -50.51 0.58
C ASP A 521 12.96 -51.59 1.28
N GLU A 522 12.18 -51.22 2.31
CA GLU A 522 11.25 -52.14 2.97
C GLU A 522 10.14 -52.61 2.03
N ARG A 523 9.63 -51.72 1.17
CA ARG A 523 8.60 -52.07 0.18
C ARG A 523 9.09 -53.06 -0.86
N LYS A 524 10.29 -52.86 -1.39
CA LYS A 524 10.92 -53.81 -2.32
C LYS A 524 11.12 -55.18 -1.68
N LYS A 525 11.57 -55.23 -0.43
CA LYS A 525 11.72 -56.49 0.32
C LYS A 525 10.38 -57.20 0.54
N ALA A 526 9.32 -56.45 0.84
CA ALA A 526 7.98 -57.01 1.00
C ALA A 526 7.42 -57.57 -0.33
N GLN A 527 7.67 -56.89 -1.46
CA GLN A 527 7.21 -57.34 -2.78
C GLN A 527 7.96 -58.56 -3.32
N VAL A 528 9.22 -58.75 -2.96
CA VAL A 528 10.03 -59.93 -3.37
C VAL A 528 9.74 -61.16 -2.49
N GLY A 529 9.17 -60.96 -1.30
CA GLY A 529 8.78 -62.03 -0.37
C GLY A 529 7.34 -62.52 -0.50
N THR A 530 6.58 -62.02 -1.48
CA THR A 530 5.23 -62.48 -1.86
C THR A 530 5.30 -63.12 -3.23
#